data_AF-E1YCF7-F1
#
_entry.id   AF-E1YCF7-F1
#
_cell.length_a   1.000
_cell.length_b   1.000
_cell.length_c   1.000
_cell.angle_alpha   90.00
_cell.angle_beta   90.00
_cell.angle_gamma   90.00
#
_symmetry.space_group_name_H-M   'P 1'
#
loop_
_entity.id
_entity.type
_entity.pdbx_description
1 polymer ?
#
loop_
_entity_poly.entity_id
_entity_poly.type
_entity_poly.pdbx_seq_one_letter_code
_entity_poly.pdbx_strand_id
1 'polypeptide(L)'
;MEDLSLIEEGFIPAKHLYTIRKGEPVCDNRIDKIISAPSDMIKIKGQGNRWVCFFYMEKENKCDIYQYRPIECRLLDCQDTSGIEQIFGKNLLTRQNIIGKIEGLWDMVTEHDQRCSYEEITKLFDKSGKKKSKYFLQEVSQLIEYDKALREIVVAKGGLESGLLDFLFGRPISIAFKHYL
;
A
#
# COMPACT_ATOMS: atom_id res chain seq x y z
N MET A 1 -12.38 5.87 13.63
CA MET A 1 -11.99 5.93 12.20
C MET A 1 -13.19 5.55 11.38
N GLU A 2 -13.61 6.41 10.44
CA GLU A 2 -14.94 6.26 9.78
C GLU A 2 -15.06 5.02 8.89
N ASP A 3 -14.01 4.66 8.15
CA ASP A 3 -14.11 3.60 7.13
C ASP A 3 -13.66 2.22 7.64
N LEU A 4 -13.29 2.08 8.92
CA LEU A 4 -12.85 0.79 9.47
C LEU A 4 -13.98 -0.26 9.41
N SER A 5 -15.21 0.13 9.75
CA SER A 5 -16.37 -0.76 9.72
C SER A 5 -16.67 -1.29 8.31
N LEU A 6 -16.39 -0.51 7.26
CA LEU A 6 -16.56 -0.96 5.88
C LEU A 6 -15.68 -2.18 5.55
N ILE A 7 -14.53 -2.29 6.21
CA ILE A 7 -13.60 -3.42 6.05
C ILE A 7 -13.99 -4.56 6.99
N GLU A 8 -14.28 -4.27 8.26
CA GLU A 8 -14.65 -5.27 9.27
C GLU A 8 -15.96 -5.99 8.92
N GLU A 9 -16.94 -5.28 8.36
CA GLU A 9 -18.22 -5.84 7.91
C GLU A 9 -18.14 -6.47 6.51
N GLY A 10 -16.98 -6.38 5.83
CA GLY A 10 -16.73 -7.04 4.55
C GLY A 10 -17.28 -6.32 3.31
N PHE A 11 -17.81 -5.11 3.43
CA PHE A 11 -18.25 -4.30 2.28
C PHE A 11 -17.09 -3.91 1.37
N ILE A 12 -15.90 -3.72 1.96
CA ILE A 12 -14.64 -3.50 1.24
C ILE A 12 -13.67 -4.62 1.62
N PRO A 13 -13.64 -5.74 0.85
CA PRO A 13 -12.75 -6.85 1.12
C PRO A 13 -11.27 -6.44 1.07
N ALA A 14 -10.46 -6.91 2.03
CA ALA A 14 -9.04 -6.58 2.11
C ALA A 14 -8.22 -6.96 0.86
N LYS A 15 -8.65 -7.96 0.09
CA LYS A 15 -8.02 -8.33 -1.19
C LYS A 15 -8.10 -7.25 -2.28
N HIS A 16 -9.00 -6.27 -2.10
CA HIS A 16 -9.14 -5.10 -2.95
C HIS A 16 -8.44 -3.87 -2.37
N LEU A 17 -7.70 -4.03 -1.26
CA LEU A 17 -6.91 -2.99 -0.63
C LEU A 17 -5.41 -3.15 -0.95
N TYR A 18 -4.71 -2.04 -0.90
CA TYR A 18 -3.28 -1.92 -1.10
C TYR A 18 -2.71 -1.06 0.03
N THR A 19 -1.55 -1.44 0.55
CA THR A 19 -0.83 -0.61 1.52
C THR A 19 0.28 0.18 0.87
N ILE A 20 0.17 1.50 0.97
CA ILE A 20 1.32 2.40 0.88
C ILE A 20 2.01 2.32 2.23
N ARG A 21 3.26 1.85 2.24
CA ARG A 21 3.99 1.60 3.49
C ARG A 21 4.66 2.88 3.97
N LYS A 22 4.86 3.01 5.29
CA LYS A 22 5.68 4.09 5.85
C LYS A 22 7.03 4.21 5.12
N GLY A 23 7.38 5.43 4.72
CA GLY A 23 8.60 5.75 3.98
C GLY A 23 8.51 5.56 2.46
N GLU A 24 7.47 4.91 1.93
CA GLU A 24 7.29 4.71 0.49
C GLU A 24 7.21 6.06 -0.24
N PRO A 25 7.94 6.24 -1.37
CA PRO A 25 7.79 7.43 -2.20
C PRO A 25 6.39 7.52 -2.80
N VAL A 26 5.69 8.62 -2.53
CA VAL A 26 4.35 8.91 -3.03
C VAL A 26 4.28 10.31 -3.62
N CYS A 27 3.43 10.49 -4.64
CA CYS A 27 3.15 11.81 -5.20
C CYS A 27 2.09 12.51 -4.35
N ASP A 28 2.40 13.68 -3.78
CA ASP A 28 1.41 14.58 -3.22
C ASP A 28 0.93 15.53 -4.32
N ASN A 29 -0.27 15.27 -4.83
CA ASN A 29 -0.87 16.00 -5.94
C ASN A 29 -1.13 17.49 -5.62
N ARG A 30 -1.16 17.91 -4.35
CA ARG A 30 -1.43 19.30 -3.97
C ARG A 30 -0.21 20.20 -4.16
N ILE A 31 0.98 19.64 -3.99
CA ILE A 31 2.25 20.36 -4.08
C ILE A 31 3.12 19.89 -5.25
N ASP A 32 2.61 18.93 -6.04
CA ASP A 32 3.27 18.30 -7.19
C ASP A 32 4.71 17.84 -6.87
N LYS A 33 4.84 17.10 -5.75
CA LYS A 33 6.13 16.61 -5.27
C LYS A 33 6.04 15.17 -4.82
N ILE A 34 7.16 14.46 -5.00
CA ILE A 34 7.37 13.16 -4.37
C ILE A 34 7.77 13.41 -2.91
N ILE A 35 7.00 12.83 -2.00
CA ILE A 35 7.26 12.81 -0.56
C ILE A 35 7.35 11.36 -0.07
N SER A 36 7.98 11.14 1.06
CA SER A 36 7.90 9.84 1.75
C SER A 36 6.61 9.76 2.55
N ALA A 37 5.89 8.65 2.45
CA ALA A 37 4.69 8.41 3.23
C ALA A 37 5.01 8.47 4.75
N PRO A 38 4.29 9.29 5.53
CA PRO A 38 4.62 9.50 6.96
C PRO A 38 4.25 8.29 7.83
N SER A 39 3.28 7.50 7.39
CA SER A 39 2.79 6.29 8.02
C SER A 39 2.30 5.32 6.95
N ASP A 40 1.85 4.14 7.37
CA ASP A 40 1.02 3.33 6.49
C ASP A 40 -0.23 4.09 6.08
N MET A 41 -0.65 3.89 4.83
CA MET A 41 -1.91 4.38 4.29
C MET A 41 -2.57 3.26 3.49
N ILE A 42 -3.85 3.02 3.76
CA ILE A 42 -4.65 2.03 3.04
C ILE A 42 -5.36 2.71 1.87
N LYS A 43 -5.22 2.11 0.68
CA LYS A 43 -5.82 2.58 -0.57
C LYS A 43 -6.62 1.45 -1.22
N ILE A 44 -7.74 1.77 -1.87
CA ILE A 44 -8.43 0.82 -2.76
C ILE A 44 -7.58 0.61 -4.03
N LYS A 45 -7.44 -0.66 -4.46
CA LYS A 45 -6.69 -1.02 -5.68
C LYS A 45 -7.28 -0.38 -6.92
N GLY A 46 -6.42 -0.17 -7.91
CA GLY A 46 -6.84 0.11 -9.27
C GLY A 46 -7.23 -1.16 -10.03
N GLN A 47 -7.88 -1.00 -11.17
CA GLN A 47 -8.19 -2.11 -12.09
C GLN A 47 -6.96 -2.46 -12.94
N GLY A 48 -6.29 -3.56 -12.60
CA GLY A 48 -5.05 -3.97 -13.25
C GLY A 48 -3.96 -2.91 -13.07
N ASN A 49 -3.37 -2.44 -14.17
CA ASN A 49 -2.36 -1.37 -14.17
C ASN A 49 -2.96 0.04 -14.35
N ARG A 50 -4.28 0.20 -14.25
CA ARG A 50 -4.97 1.47 -14.44
C ARG A 50 -5.27 2.13 -13.10
N TRP A 51 -5.42 3.45 -13.12
CA TRP A 51 -5.78 4.27 -11.95
C TRP A 51 -7.28 4.21 -11.61
N VAL A 52 -8.09 3.54 -12.45
CA VAL A 52 -9.53 3.37 -12.26
C VAL A 52 -9.78 2.54 -11.01
N CYS A 53 -10.60 3.05 -10.08
CA CYS A 53 -10.97 2.35 -8.84
C CYS A 53 -11.51 0.94 -9.13
N PHE A 54 -11.10 -0.05 -8.32
CA PHE A 54 -11.55 -1.43 -8.45
C PHE A 54 -13.07 -1.58 -8.57
N PHE A 55 -13.83 -0.85 -7.75
CA PHE A 55 -15.30 -0.93 -7.68
C PHE A 55 -16.04 -0.09 -8.74
N TYR A 56 -15.33 0.61 -9.63
CA TYR A 56 -16.00 1.38 -10.68
C TYR A 56 -16.43 0.49 -11.85
N MET A 57 -17.72 0.47 -12.14
CA MET A 57 -18.30 -0.21 -13.30
C MET A 57 -18.41 0.75 -14.48
N GLU A 58 -17.36 0.77 -15.32
CA GLU A 58 -17.27 1.68 -16.49
C GLU A 58 -18.48 1.58 -17.43
N LYS A 59 -18.96 0.37 -17.72
CA LYS A 59 -20.11 0.17 -18.63
C LYS A 59 -21.39 0.80 -18.14
N GLU A 60 -21.54 0.90 -16.82
CA GLU A 60 -22.76 1.33 -16.15
C GLU A 60 -22.61 2.72 -15.52
N ASN A 61 -21.41 3.33 -15.64
CA ASN A 61 -21.05 4.60 -15.03
C ASN A 61 -21.42 4.68 -13.53
N LYS A 62 -21.25 3.59 -12.79
CA LYS A 62 -21.65 3.50 -11.38
C LYS A 62 -20.58 2.84 -10.51
N CYS A 63 -20.68 3.08 -9.20
CA CYS A 63 -19.86 2.40 -8.19
C CYS A 63 -20.61 1.17 -7.68
N ASP A 64 -19.94 0.01 -7.64
CA ASP A 64 -20.52 -1.24 -7.13
C ASP A 64 -20.87 -1.16 -5.64
N ILE A 65 -20.05 -0.43 -4.89
CA ILE A 65 -20.22 -0.21 -3.44
C ILE A 65 -20.79 1.18 -3.14
N TYR A 66 -21.65 1.75 -4.00
CA TYR A 66 -22.09 3.14 -3.84
C TYR A 66 -22.67 3.46 -2.45
N GLN A 67 -23.44 2.53 -1.87
CA GLN A 67 -24.00 2.65 -0.53
C GLN A 67 -22.93 2.57 0.58
N TYR A 68 -21.83 1.86 0.33
CA TYR A 68 -20.73 1.58 1.27
C TYR A 68 -19.44 2.31 0.88
N ARG A 69 -19.57 3.43 0.16
CA ARG A 69 -18.44 4.21 -0.32
C ARG A 69 -17.67 4.85 0.85
N PRO A 70 -16.32 4.87 0.82
CA PRO A 70 -15.49 5.45 1.88
C PRO A 70 -15.66 6.97 1.98
N ILE A 71 -15.19 7.58 3.06
CA ILE A 71 -15.38 9.01 3.34
C ILE A 71 -14.90 9.91 2.20
N GLU A 72 -13.74 9.62 1.62
CA GLU A 72 -13.19 10.39 0.50
C GLU A 72 -14.13 10.36 -0.71
N CYS A 73 -14.79 9.22 -0.98
CA CYS A 73 -15.78 9.12 -2.05
C CYS A 73 -17.12 9.78 -1.70
N ARG A 74 -17.47 9.91 -0.41
CA ARG A 74 -18.68 10.64 0.03
C ARG A 74 -18.50 12.16 -0.11
N LEU A 75 -17.28 12.65 0.11
CA LEU A 75 -16.93 14.07 0.08
C LEU A 75 -16.41 14.56 -1.26
N LEU A 76 -16.22 13.67 -2.24
CA LEU A 76 -15.76 14.04 -3.57
C LEU A 76 -16.84 14.83 -4.30
N ASP A 77 -16.62 16.13 -4.43
CA ASP A 77 -17.44 17.06 -5.19
C ASP A 77 -16.55 17.82 -6.19
N CYS A 78 -16.95 17.84 -7.46
CA CYS A 78 -16.21 18.50 -8.52
C CYS A 78 -16.44 20.02 -8.58
N GLN A 79 -17.45 20.53 -7.87
CA GLN A 79 -17.72 21.97 -7.77
C GLN A 79 -17.07 22.59 -6.54
N ASP A 80 -16.88 21.81 -5.46
CA ASP A 80 -16.26 22.27 -4.22
C ASP A 80 -15.37 21.18 -3.59
N THR A 81 -14.05 21.36 -3.67
CA THR A 81 -13.08 20.41 -3.09
C THR A 81 -12.85 20.62 -1.59
N SER A 82 -13.49 21.60 -0.95
CA SER A 82 -13.23 21.94 0.45
C SER A 82 -13.46 20.76 1.41
N GLY A 83 -14.47 19.93 1.14
CA GLY A 83 -14.78 18.75 1.95
C GLY A 83 -13.65 17.72 1.97
N ILE A 84 -13.13 17.34 0.79
CA ILE A 84 -12.03 16.37 0.71
C ILE A 84 -10.71 16.97 1.22
N GLU A 85 -10.46 18.25 0.99
CA GLU A 85 -9.27 18.96 1.48
C GLU A 85 -9.19 18.99 3.01
N GLN A 86 -10.34 19.13 3.69
CA GLN A 86 -10.41 19.15 5.15
C GLN A 86 -9.98 17.83 5.79
N ILE A 87 -10.23 16.70 5.13
CA ILE A 87 -9.90 15.36 5.63
C ILE A 87 -8.59 14.80 5.06
N PHE A 88 -8.05 15.41 3.99
CA PHE A 88 -6.89 14.87 3.28
C PHE A 88 -5.71 14.60 4.22
N GLY A 89 -5.20 13.37 4.20
CA GLY A 89 -4.06 12.95 5.00
C GLY A 89 -4.33 12.84 6.51
N LYS A 90 -5.57 12.97 6.95
CA LYS A 90 -5.96 12.90 8.38
C LYS A 90 -6.70 11.60 8.67
N ASN A 91 -6.51 11.07 9.88
CA ASN A 91 -7.23 9.90 10.40
C ASN A 91 -7.21 8.68 9.44
N LEU A 92 -6.11 8.50 8.71
CA LEU A 92 -5.97 7.45 7.72
C LEU A 92 -5.96 6.06 8.37
N LEU A 93 -6.58 5.10 7.67
CA LEU A 93 -6.45 3.68 8.01
C LEU A 93 -5.01 3.22 7.81
N THR A 94 -4.50 2.50 8.80
CA THR A 94 -3.25 1.72 8.72
C THR A 94 -3.55 0.23 8.75
N ARG A 95 -2.59 -0.62 8.32
CA ARG A 95 -2.70 -2.08 8.50
C ARG A 95 -2.91 -2.44 9.96
N GLN A 96 -2.23 -1.75 10.89
CA GLN A 96 -2.35 -2.01 12.33
C GLN A 96 -3.78 -1.80 12.84
N ASN A 97 -4.51 -0.82 12.31
CA ASN A 97 -5.91 -0.61 12.69
C ASN A 97 -6.82 -1.77 12.28
N ILE A 98 -6.50 -2.45 11.17
CA ILE A 98 -7.33 -3.49 10.57
C ILE A 98 -6.95 -4.89 11.09
N ILE A 99 -5.66 -5.20 11.15
CA ILE A 99 -5.16 -6.55 11.46
C ILE A 99 -4.25 -6.62 12.70
N GLY A 100 -4.03 -5.51 13.41
CA GLY A 100 -3.06 -5.46 14.52
C GLY A 100 -3.41 -6.35 15.72
N LYS A 101 -4.62 -6.89 15.78
CA LYS A 101 -5.06 -7.85 16.82
C LYS A 101 -5.02 -9.31 16.34
N ILE A 102 -4.68 -9.56 15.08
CA ILE A 102 -4.61 -10.91 14.51
C ILE A 102 -3.20 -11.44 14.77
N GLU A 103 -3.09 -12.30 15.78
CA GLU A 103 -1.83 -12.94 16.19
C GLU A 103 -1.18 -13.68 15.02
N GLY A 104 0.15 -13.59 14.91
CA GLY A 104 0.93 -14.17 13.81
C GLY A 104 0.86 -13.37 12.50
N LEU A 105 -0.31 -12.85 12.12
CA LEU A 105 -0.44 -12.05 10.89
C LEU A 105 0.23 -10.68 11.04
N TRP A 106 0.02 -10.00 12.18
CA TRP A 106 0.66 -8.72 12.45
C TRP A 106 2.18 -8.85 12.66
N ASP A 107 2.61 -9.94 13.28
CA ASP A 107 4.03 -10.23 13.51
C ASP A 107 4.77 -10.41 12.18
N MET A 108 4.16 -11.15 11.25
CA MET A 108 4.68 -11.35 9.89
C MET A 108 4.80 -10.02 9.11
N VAL A 109 3.79 -9.16 9.21
CA VAL A 109 3.83 -7.82 8.59
C VAL A 109 4.96 -6.98 9.19
N THR A 110 5.11 -7.02 10.51
CA THR A 110 6.18 -6.28 11.22
C THR A 110 7.57 -6.80 10.86
N GLU A 111 7.77 -8.12 10.77
CA GLU A 111 9.05 -8.73 10.38
C GLU A 111 9.41 -8.38 8.93
N HIS A 112 8.43 -8.44 8.01
CA HIS A 112 8.63 -7.95 6.65
C HIS A 112 9.01 -6.47 6.63
N ASP A 113 8.31 -5.63 7.39
CA ASP A 113 8.58 -4.20 7.43
C ASP A 113 9.97 -3.86 7.97
N GLN A 114 10.45 -4.57 8.99
CA GLN A 114 11.79 -4.37 9.53
C GLN A 114 12.88 -4.67 8.50
N ARG A 115 12.73 -5.76 7.73
CA ARG A 115 13.73 -6.18 6.72
C ARG A 115 13.62 -5.40 5.42
N CYS A 116 12.40 -5.08 4.99
CA CYS A 116 12.11 -4.44 3.72
C CYS A 116 11.67 -2.98 3.88
N SER A 117 12.17 -2.29 4.91
CA SER A 117 11.77 -0.90 5.19
C SER A 117 12.22 0.04 4.07
N TYR A 118 11.36 1.00 3.71
CA TYR A 118 11.74 2.03 2.73
C TYR A 118 12.86 2.94 3.24
N GLU A 119 13.00 3.08 4.56
CA GLU A 119 14.10 3.83 5.17
C GLU A 119 15.46 3.17 4.89
N GLU A 120 15.59 1.86 5.13
CA GLU A 120 16.83 1.13 4.87
C GLU A 120 17.12 1.00 3.38
N ILE A 121 16.08 0.83 2.55
CA ILE A 121 16.20 0.87 1.10
C ILE A 121 16.76 2.22 0.65
N THR A 122 16.20 3.33 1.13
CA THR A 122 16.66 4.67 0.76
C THR A 122 18.12 4.87 1.17
N LYS A 123 18.50 4.51 2.41
CA LYS A 123 19.89 4.56 2.89
C LYS A 123 20.84 3.71 2.02
N LEU A 124 20.40 2.53 1.58
CA LEU A 124 21.18 1.65 0.71
C LEU A 124 21.46 2.30 -0.65
N PHE A 125 20.46 2.96 -1.24
CA PHE A 125 20.61 3.65 -2.52
C PHE A 125 21.43 4.95 -2.40
N ASP A 126 21.26 5.72 -1.32
CA ASP A 126 22.04 6.94 -1.08
C ASP A 126 23.54 6.66 -0.95
N LYS A 127 23.91 5.53 -0.34
CA LYS A 127 25.31 5.08 -0.19
C LYS A 127 25.92 4.50 -1.46
N SER A 128 25.11 4.15 -2.46
CA SER A 128 25.53 3.30 -3.58
C SER A 128 26.46 3.97 -4.60
N GLY A 129 26.68 5.28 -4.50
CA GLY A 129 27.55 6.04 -5.39
C GLY A 129 27.16 5.95 -6.88
N LYS A 130 27.99 6.53 -7.76
CA LYS A 130 27.74 6.48 -9.22
C LYS A 130 27.98 5.09 -9.83
N LYS A 131 28.89 4.30 -9.27
CA LYS A 131 29.15 2.91 -9.68
C LYS A 131 28.63 1.99 -8.59
N LYS A 132 27.58 1.23 -8.91
CA LYS A 132 26.99 0.25 -8.00
C LYS A 132 28.02 -0.85 -7.70
N SER A 133 28.43 -0.97 -6.44
CA SER A 133 29.39 -1.97 -6.01
C SER A 133 28.77 -3.38 -6.05
N LYS A 134 29.61 -4.43 -6.12
CA LYS A 134 29.13 -5.81 -5.99
C LYS A 134 28.34 -6.03 -4.69
N TYR A 135 28.79 -5.40 -3.61
CA TYR A 135 28.12 -5.44 -2.31
C TYR A 135 26.70 -4.85 -2.38
N PHE A 136 26.55 -3.66 -2.98
CA PHE A 136 25.23 -3.05 -3.18
C PHE A 136 24.28 -3.97 -3.98
N LEU A 137 24.76 -4.56 -5.07
CA LEU A 137 23.94 -5.47 -5.89
C LEU A 137 23.51 -6.72 -5.11
N GLN A 138 24.38 -7.22 -4.24
CA GLN A 138 24.07 -8.36 -3.38
C GLN A 138 22.99 -8.03 -2.34
N GLU A 139 23.09 -6.88 -1.66
CA GLU A 139 22.08 -6.42 -0.70
C GLU A 139 20.71 -6.21 -1.36
N VAL A 140 20.68 -5.55 -2.53
CA VAL A 140 19.47 -5.39 -3.35
C VAL A 140 18.86 -6.74 -3.72
N SER A 141 19.69 -7.70 -4.16
CA SER A 141 19.22 -9.04 -4.53
C SER A 141 18.65 -9.79 -3.32
N GLN A 142 19.28 -9.68 -2.15
CA GLN A 142 18.80 -10.34 -0.93
C GLN A 142 17.43 -9.81 -0.49
N LEU A 143 17.21 -8.49 -0.58
CA LEU A 143 15.92 -7.88 -0.29
C LEU A 143 14.81 -8.35 -1.24
N ILE A 144 15.10 -8.44 -2.54
CA ILE A 144 14.15 -8.93 -3.55
C ILE A 144 13.80 -10.39 -3.30
N GLU A 145 14.81 -11.25 -3.11
CA GLU A 145 14.59 -12.68 -2.90
C GLU A 145 13.87 -12.95 -1.58
N TYR A 146 14.16 -12.18 -0.53
CA TYR A 146 13.43 -12.27 0.73
C TYR A 146 11.95 -11.92 0.59
N ASP A 147 11.63 -10.76 0.01
CA ASP A 147 10.24 -10.33 -0.22
C ASP A 147 9.47 -11.34 -1.09
N LYS A 148 10.11 -11.83 -2.15
CA LYS A 148 9.54 -12.84 -3.05
C LYS A 148 9.27 -14.16 -2.33
N ALA A 149 10.28 -14.70 -1.64
CA ALA A 149 10.16 -15.97 -0.94
C ALA A 149 9.09 -15.92 0.16
N LEU A 150 9.01 -14.81 0.91
CA LEU A 150 7.95 -14.62 1.91
C LEU A 150 6.57 -14.67 1.25
N ARG A 151 6.34 -13.88 0.20
CA ARG A 151 5.06 -13.82 -0.53
C ARG A 151 4.64 -15.19 -1.08
N GLU A 152 5.59 -15.97 -1.59
CA GLU A 152 5.34 -17.33 -2.09
C GLU A 152 4.98 -18.30 -0.95
N ILE A 153 5.74 -18.27 0.15
CA ILE A 153 5.56 -19.19 1.28
C ILE A 153 4.23 -18.96 1.99
N VAL A 154 3.82 -17.70 2.20
CA VAL A 154 2.58 -17.40 2.94
C VAL A 154 1.33 -17.80 2.17
N VAL A 155 1.39 -17.84 0.84
CA VAL A 155 0.33 -18.39 0.00
C VAL A 155 0.40 -19.92 -0.01
N ALA A 156 1.56 -20.48 -0.37
CA ALA A 156 1.70 -21.92 -0.61
C ALA A 156 1.59 -22.77 0.66
N LYS A 157 2.10 -22.27 1.80
CA LYS A 157 2.14 -22.97 3.09
C LYS A 157 1.24 -22.35 4.14
N GLY A 158 1.07 -21.02 4.11
CA GLY A 158 0.22 -20.29 5.06
C GLY A 158 -1.25 -20.26 4.69
N GLY A 159 -1.62 -20.67 3.47
CA GLY A 159 -3.02 -20.68 3.01
C GLY A 159 -3.62 -19.30 2.77
N LEU A 160 -2.81 -18.24 2.72
CA LEU A 160 -3.30 -16.89 2.43
C LEU A 160 -3.76 -16.78 0.98
N GLU A 161 -4.89 -16.09 0.75
CA GLU A 161 -5.30 -15.70 -0.59
C GLU A 161 -4.27 -14.72 -1.18
N SER A 162 -3.81 -14.97 -2.40
CA SER A 162 -2.83 -14.14 -3.10
C SER A 162 -3.27 -12.67 -3.24
N GLY A 163 -4.57 -12.42 -3.31
CA GLY A 163 -5.16 -11.07 -3.35
C GLY A 163 -4.84 -10.22 -2.12
N LEU A 164 -4.51 -10.83 -0.97
CA LEU A 164 -4.18 -10.12 0.27
C LEU A 164 -2.73 -9.61 0.30
N LEU A 165 -1.85 -10.09 -0.57
CA LEU A 165 -0.41 -9.77 -0.49
C LEU A 165 -0.12 -8.27 -0.63
N ASP A 166 -0.86 -7.56 -1.47
CA ASP A 166 -0.71 -6.10 -1.62
C ASP A 166 -1.18 -5.32 -0.39
N PHE A 167 -2.18 -5.85 0.32
CA PHE A 167 -2.65 -5.29 1.58
C PHE A 167 -1.67 -5.62 2.73
N LEU A 168 -1.05 -6.79 2.72
CA LEU A 168 -0.16 -7.20 3.81
C LEU A 168 1.25 -6.62 3.66
N PHE A 169 1.81 -6.63 2.45
CA PHE A 169 3.23 -6.31 2.21
C PHE A 169 3.43 -5.14 1.26
N GLY A 170 2.35 -4.49 0.82
CA GLY A 170 2.43 -3.44 -0.20
C GLY A 170 2.97 -3.96 -1.53
N ARG A 171 3.52 -3.04 -2.32
CA ARG A 171 4.16 -3.34 -3.60
C ARG A 171 5.39 -4.25 -3.43
N PRO A 172 5.57 -5.24 -4.32
CA PRO A 172 6.78 -6.06 -4.35
C PRO A 172 8.06 -5.22 -4.43
N ILE A 173 9.09 -5.61 -3.70
CA ILE A 173 10.35 -4.85 -3.61
C ILE A 173 11.05 -4.74 -4.96
N SER A 174 10.93 -5.77 -5.81
CA SER A 174 11.42 -5.76 -7.20
C SER A 174 10.80 -4.64 -8.06
N ILE A 175 9.59 -4.19 -7.74
CA ILE A 175 8.94 -3.07 -8.41
C ILE A 175 9.28 -1.76 -7.69
N ALA A 176 9.35 -1.75 -6.36
CA ALA A 176 9.67 -0.57 -5.57
C ALA A 176 11.03 0.05 -5.93
N PHE A 177 12.04 -0.78 -6.22
CA PHE A 177 13.37 -0.30 -6.62
C PHE A 177 13.42 0.47 -7.93
N LYS A 178 12.42 0.32 -8.81
CA LYS A 178 12.36 1.09 -10.07
C LYS A 178 12.27 2.60 -9.83
N HIS A 179 11.82 3.04 -8.65
CA HIS A 179 11.76 4.45 -8.27
C HIS A 179 13.12 5.03 -7.85
N TYR A 180 14.13 4.18 -7.63
CA TYR A 180 15.47 4.56 -7.18
C TYR A 180 16.56 4.41 -8.26
N LEU A 181 16.18 3.94 -9.45
CA LEU A 181 17.04 3.76 -10.62
C LEU A 181 16.86 4.90 -11.60
#